data_AF-A0A4Q5ESQ5-F1
#
_entry.id   AF-A0A4Q5ESQ5-F1
#
_cell.length_a   1.000
_cell.length_b   1.000
_cell.length_c   1.000
_cell.angle_alpha   90.00
_cell.angle_beta   90.00
_cell.angle_gamma   90.00
#
_symmetry.space_group_name_H-M   'P 1'
#
loop_
_entity.id
_entity.type
_entity.pdbx_description
1 polymer ?
#
loop_
_entity_poly.entity_id
_entity_poly.type
_entity_poly.pdbx_seq_one_letter_code
_entity_poly.pdbx_strand_id
1 'polypeptide(L)'
;MAGIMVIALVLLGSLMLQSKTLERRRDYYDSKATALEKSIESEKERTKEIEAEKEHMKTDEYVEEAAREKLGLVKDNEIVFQEEK
;
A
#
# COMPACT_ATOMS: atom_id res chain seq x y z
N MET A 1 27.90 1.60 54.62
CA MET A 1 27.47 2.61 53.63
C MET A 1 27.89 2.29 52.20
N ALA A 2 29.16 1.94 51.93
CA ALA A 2 29.63 1.65 50.56
C ALA A 2 28.88 0.50 49.84
N GLY A 3 28.57 -0.61 50.52
CA GLY A 3 27.87 -1.75 49.91
C GLY A 3 26.45 -1.45 49.42
N ILE A 4 25.68 -0.63 50.16
CA ILE A 4 24.33 -0.19 49.77
C ILE A 4 24.43 0.70 48.52
N MET A 5 25.45 1.56 48.44
CA MET A 5 25.69 2.40 47.28
C MET A 5 25.97 1.58 46.01
N VAL A 6 26.80 0.53 46.12
CA VAL A 6 27.11 -0.36 44.99
C VAL A 6 25.84 -1.09 44.51
N ILE A 7 25.03 -1.63 45.43
CA ILE A 7 23.77 -2.31 45.08
C ILE A 7 22.80 -1.34 44.41
N ALA A 8 22.68 -0.10 44.92
CA ALA A 8 21.84 0.93 44.32
C ALA A 8 22.29 1.29 42.89
N LEU A 9 23.60 1.40 42.65
CA LEU A 9 24.14 1.68 41.32
C LEU A 9 23.89 0.53 40.33
N VAL A 10 24.04 -0.73 40.77
CA VAL A 10 23.74 -1.90 39.93
C VAL A 10 22.26 -1.96 39.57
N LEU A 11 21.36 -1.70 40.53
CA LEU A 11 19.92 -1.64 40.27
C LEU A 11 19.56 -0.52 39.29
N LEU A 12 20.06 0.70 39.50
CA LEU A 12 19.82 1.83 38.59
C LEU A 12 20.38 1.57 37.19
N GLY A 13 21.58 1.00 37.08
CA GLY A 13 22.17 0.62 35.80
C GLY A 13 21.34 -0.43 35.06
N SER A 14 20.86 -1.46 35.77
CA SER A 14 20.00 -2.50 35.19
C SER A 14 18.66 -1.96 34.69
N LEU A 15 18.05 -1.03 35.44
CA LEU A 15 16.82 -0.36 35.05
C LEU A 15 17.01 0.50 33.80
N MET A 16 18.11 1.26 33.71
CA MET A 16 18.41 2.06 32.52
C MET A 16 18.56 1.20 31.25
N LEU A 17 19.18 0.03 31.35
CA LEU A 17 19.32 -0.90 30.22
C LEU A 17 17.95 -1.46 29.78
N GLN A 18 17.08 -1.77 30.72
CA GLN A 18 15.71 -2.22 30.44
C GLN A 18 14.87 -1.12 29.79
N SER A 19 14.98 0.12 30.29
CA SER A 19 14.28 1.28 29.71
C SER A 19 14.66 1.50 28.25
N LYS A 20 15.96 1.47 27.91
CA LYS A 20 16.41 1.58 26.51
C LYS A 20 15.90 0.45 25.62
N THR A 21 15.77 -0.76 26.17
CA THR A 21 15.26 -1.91 25.43
C THR A 21 13.76 -1.79 25.16
N LEU A 22 13.00 -1.27 26.11
CA LEU A 22 11.57 -0.99 25.96
C LEU A 22 11.33 0.13 24.93
N GLU A 23 12.14 1.18 24.97
CA GLU A 23 12.07 2.31 24.04
C GLU A 23 12.32 1.84 22.60
N ARG A 24 13.37 1.04 22.35
CA ARG A 24 13.60 0.44 21.02
C ARG A 24 12.46 -0.43 20.53
N ARG A 25 11.84 -1.22 21.43
CA ARG A 25 10.69 -2.04 21.06
C ARG A 25 9.50 -1.17 20.68
N ARG A 26 9.25 -0.10 21.45
CA ARG A 26 8.20 0.87 21.14
C ARG A 26 8.41 1.50 19.76
N ASP A 27 9.59 2.02 19.49
CA ASP A 27 9.92 2.65 18.20
C ASP A 27 9.80 1.67 17.03
N TYR A 28 10.23 0.42 17.23
CA TYR A 28 10.07 -0.63 16.23
C TYR A 28 8.59 -0.91 15.91
N TYR A 29 7.74 -1.02 16.94
CA TYR A 29 6.31 -1.27 16.73
C TYR A 29 5.60 -0.06 16.13
N ASP A 30 5.99 1.15 16.50
CA ASP A 30 5.45 2.40 15.95
C ASP A 30 5.76 2.53 14.45
N SER A 31 7.02 2.27 14.08
CA SER A 31 7.44 2.21 12.68
C SER A 31 6.70 1.13 11.89
N LYS A 32 6.52 -0.06 12.49
CA LYS A 32 5.77 -1.15 11.86
C LYS A 32 4.29 -0.82 11.69
N ALA A 33 3.67 -0.17 12.68
CA ALA A 33 2.29 0.29 12.60
C ALA A 33 2.12 1.31 11.47
N THR A 34 3.01 2.30 11.39
CA THR A 34 2.99 3.32 10.33
C THR A 34 3.15 2.70 8.94
N ALA A 35 4.06 1.74 8.79
CA ALA A 35 4.27 1.04 7.52
C ALA A 35 3.04 0.20 7.11
N LEU A 36 2.40 -0.47 8.09
CA LEU A 36 1.17 -1.23 7.85
C LEU A 36 0.01 -0.31 7.47
N GLU A 37 -0.18 0.81 8.16
CA GLU A 37 -1.20 1.80 7.84
C GLU A 37 -1.05 2.34 6.42
N LYS A 38 0.18 2.69 6.03
CA LYS A 38 0.49 3.11 4.65
C LYS A 38 0.15 2.02 3.63
N SER A 39 0.45 0.75 3.94
CA SER A 39 0.10 -0.37 3.06
C SER A 39 -1.42 -0.54 2.94
N ILE A 40 -2.15 -0.39 4.04
CA ILE A 40 -3.62 -0.48 4.04
C ILE A 40 -4.23 0.65 3.21
N GLU A 41 -3.71 1.87 3.33
CA GLU A 41 -4.19 3.02 2.54
C GLU A 41 -3.94 2.81 1.05
N SER A 42 -2.74 2.36 0.67
CA SER A 42 -2.41 2.04 -0.73
C SER A 42 -3.31 0.94 -1.30
N GLU A 43 -3.57 -0.14 -0.55
CA GLU A 43 -4.47 -1.20 -1.02
C GLU A 43 -5.93 -0.72 -1.14
N LYS A 44 -6.38 0.18 -0.26
CA LYS A 44 -7.70 0.82 -0.39
C LYS A 44 -7.79 1.68 -1.64
N GLU A 45 -6.74 2.43 -1.97
CA GLU A 45 -6.68 3.23 -3.20
C GLU A 45 -6.72 2.34 -4.44
N ARG A 46 -5.89 1.29 -4.49
CA ARG A 46 -5.91 0.28 -5.55
C ARG A 46 -7.28 -0.38 -5.71
N THR A 47 -7.96 -0.64 -4.60
CA THR A 47 -9.32 -1.21 -4.63
C THR A 47 -10.30 -0.27 -5.33
N LYS A 48 -10.24 1.04 -5.04
CA LYS A 48 -11.09 2.05 -5.70
C LYS A 48 -10.79 2.16 -7.19
N GLU A 49 -9.51 2.14 -7.57
CA GLU A 49 -9.10 2.16 -8.98
C GLU A 49 -9.66 0.94 -9.74
N ILE A 50 -9.55 -0.25 -9.15
CA ILE A 50 -10.11 -1.49 -9.74
C ILE A 50 -11.63 -1.41 -9.84
N GLU A 51 -12.33 -0.84 -8.86
CA GLU A 51 -13.78 -0.65 -8.93
C GLU A 51 -14.17 0.32 -10.04
N ALA A 52 -13.45 1.43 -10.19
CA ALA A 52 -13.66 2.39 -11.28
C ALA A 52 -13.41 1.76 -12.65
N GLU A 53 -12.34 0.99 -12.80
CA GLU A 53 -12.03 0.25 -14.03
C GLU A 53 -13.13 -0.77 -14.35
N LYS A 54 -13.61 -1.53 -13.35
CA LYS A 54 -14.71 -2.47 -13.53
C LYS A 54 -15.99 -1.79 -14.00
N GLU A 55 -16.33 -0.62 -13.47
CA GLU A 55 -17.49 0.14 -13.93
C GLU A 55 -17.28 0.64 -15.36
N HIS A 56 -16.08 1.14 -15.70
CA HIS A 56 -15.75 1.53 -17.07
C HIS A 56 -15.90 0.38 -18.06
N MET A 57 -15.44 -0.83 -17.68
CA MET A 57 -15.55 -2.02 -18.53
C MET A 57 -17.01 -2.48 -18.78
N LYS A 58 -17.97 -2.02 -17.98
CA LYS A 58 -19.40 -2.30 -18.19
C LYS A 58 -20.06 -1.34 -19.18
N THR A 59 -19.36 -0.28 -19.59
CA THR A 59 -19.90 0.72 -20.50
C THR A 59 -19.93 0.18 -21.93
N ASP A 60 -20.90 0.66 -22.70
CA ASP A 60 -21.00 0.34 -24.14
C ASP A 60 -19.77 0.84 -24.91
N GLU A 61 -19.11 1.90 -24.44
CA GLU A 61 -17.87 2.44 -24.98
C GLU A 61 -16.74 1.40 -24.93
N TYR A 62 -16.54 0.76 -23.76
CA TYR A 62 -15.55 -0.30 -23.63
C TYR A 62 -15.88 -1.52 -24.50
N VAL A 63 -17.17 -1.89 -24.60
CA VAL A 63 -17.60 -3.00 -25.47
C VAL A 63 -17.32 -2.69 -26.94
N GLU A 64 -17.59 -1.45 -27.38
CA GLU A 64 -17.32 -1.00 -28.73
C GLU A 64 -15.82 -0.96 -29.04
N GLU A 65 -15.01 -0.41 -28.14
CA GLU A 65 -13.55 -0.39 -28.25
C GLU A 65 -13.00 -1.81 -28.32
N ALA A 66 -13.42 -2.71 -27.42
CA ALA A 66 -13.00 -4.10 -27.44
C ALA A 66 -13.45 -4.84 -28.70
N ALA A 67 -14.65 -4.58 -29.22
CA ALA A 67 -15.14 -5.16 -30.46
C ALA A 67 -14.34 -4.67 -31.68
N ARG A 68 -13.98 -3.39 -31.70
CA ARG A 68 -13.15 -2.80 -32.74
C ARG A 68 -11.73 -3.35 -32.73
N GLU A 69 -11.09 -3.36 -31.56
CA GLU A 69 -9.70 -3.80 -31.42
C GLU A 69 -9.54 -5.31 -31.60
N LYS A 70 -10.41 -6.12 -30.96
CA LYS A 70 -10.24 -7.57 -30.93
C LYS A 70 -10.90 -8.28 -32.10
N LEU A 71 -12.05 -7.77 -32.55
CA LEU A 71 -12.87 -8.41 -33.59
C LEU A 71 -12.85 -7.65 -34.91
N GLY A 72 -12.24 -6.46 -34.96
CA GLY A 72 -12.23 -5.62 -36.17
C GLY A 72 -13.62 -5.09 -36.53
N LEU A 73 -14.57 -5.11 -35.59
CA LEU A 73 -15.93 -4.67 -35.84
C LEU A 73 -16.01 -3.15 -35.85
N VAL A 74 -16.77 -2.61 -36.80
CA VAL A 74 -16.97 -1.17 -37.00
C VAL A 74 -18.46 -0.91 -37.13
N LYS A 75 -18.92 0.29 -36.81
CA LYS A 75 -20.34 0.62 -36.99
C LYS A 75 -20.68 0.67 -38.48
N ASP A 76 -21.92 0.33 -38.83
CA ASP A 76 -22.39 0.28 -40.22
C ASP A 76 -22.20 1.60 -41.00
N ASN A 77 -22.12 2.74 -40.30
CA ASN A 77 -21.96 4.07 -40.87
C ASN A 77 -20.53 4.64 -40.76
N GLU A 78 -19.54 3.79 -40.48
CA GLU A 78 -18.18 4.22 -40.19
C GLU A 78 -17.19 3.83 -41.29
N ILE A 79 -16.33 4.76 -41.71
CA ILE A 79 -15.29 4.53 -42.73
C ILE A 79 -13.94 4.41 -42.02
N VAL A 80 -13.31 3.24 -42.10
CA VAL A 80 -11.98 2.99 -41.53
C VAL A 80 -10.90 3.22 -42.56
N PHE A 81 -9.93 4.08 -42.24
CA PHE A 81 -8.72 4.27 -43.02
C PHE A 81 -7.59 3.44 -42.40
N GLN A 82 -6.99 2.55 -43.19
CA GLN A 82 -5.78 1.82 -42.82
C GLN A 82 -4.63 2.28 -43.74
N GLU A 83 -3.45 2.52 -43.20
CA GLU A 83 -2.27 2.83 -44.01
C GLU A 83 -1.86 1.60 -44.83
N GLU A 84 -1.62 1.78 -46.14
CA GLU A 84 -1.02 0.73 -46.96
C GLU A 84 0.40 0.44 -46.44
N LYS A 85 0.70 -0.83 -46.14
CA LYS A 85 2.04 -1.29 -45.77
C LYS A 85 2.99 -1.34 -46.97
#